data_AF-A0A920PXF5-F1
#
_entry.id   AF-A0A920PXF5-F1
#
_cell.length_a   1.000
_cell.length_b   1.000
_cell.length_c   1.000
_cell.angle_alpha   90.00
_cell.angle_beta   90.00
_cell.angle_gamma   90.00
#
_symmetry.space_group_name_H-M   'P 1'
#
loop_
_entity.id
_entity.type
_entity.pdbx_description
1 polymer ?
#
loop_
_entity_poly.entity_id
_entity_poly.type
_entity_poly.pdbx_seq_one_letter_code
_entity_poly.pdbx_strand_id
1 'polypeptide(L)'
;MTEPSNASESQPIVHNEVVLSESPLDLTPNTAAASKTAIESIIEGLKSRHNKNGARNRNITEALFIKSTFRSGETLEHSGDVIVLADVNPGAEIRADGDIIVFGSLKGWVHAGASGDNKCVIIALDLPSPRFQIGKYLGVAPMSAPQKSKQSTIGPKIAYVRSRSIHVAPFAGRFARYKKGVPYDG
;
A
#
# COMPACT_ATOMS: atom_id res chain seq x y z
N MET A 1 32.82 1.44 -43.17
CA MET A 1 31.60 0.66 -42.84
C MET A 1 31.13 1.15 -41.49
N THR A 2 30.14 2.02 -41.48
CA THR A 2 29.56 2.65 -40.28
C THR A 2 28.21 2.00 -40.04
N GLU A 3 28.02 1.32 -38.90
CA GLU A 3 26.71 0.85 -38.47
C GLU A 3 25.90 1.99 -37.86
N PRO A 4 24.58 2.09 -38.11
CA PRO A 4 23.74 3.08 -37.46
C PRO A 4 23.27 2.62 -36.07
N SER A 5 23.23 3.59 -35.18
CA SER A 5 22.71 3.56 -33.82
C SER A 5 21.27 3.06 -33.72
N ASN A 6 21.04 2.04 -32.89
CA ASN A 6 19.70 1.60 -32.52
C ASN A 6 19.20 2.42 -31.31
N ALA A 7 18.44 3.49 -31.59
CA ALA A 7 17.71 4.23 -30.56
C ALA A 7 16.38 3.51 -30.28
N SER A 8 16.24 2.93 -29.08
CA SER A 8 15.00 2.31 -28.64
C SER A 8 13.93 3.38 -28.41
N GLU A 9 12.94 3.42 -29.29
CA GLU A 9 11.75 4.27 -29.20
C GLU A 9 10.91 3.89 -27.96
N SER A 10 10.89 4.78 -26.96
CA SER A 10 10.06 4.66 -25.76
C SER A 10 8.60 4.95 -26.12
N GLN A 11 7.71 3.99 -25.95
CA GLN A 11 6.27 4.17 -26.16
C GLN A 11 5.72 5.26 -25.20
N PRO A 12 4.84 6.17 -25.66
CA PRO A 12 4.29 7.22 -24.81
C PRO A 12 3.35 6.65 -23.74
N ILE A 13 3.55 7.07 -22.49
CA ILE A 13 2.65 6.77 -21.38
C ILE A 13 1.34 7.49 -21.66
N VAL A 14 0.26 6.73 -21.92
CA VAL A 14 -1.08 7.29 -22.13
C VAL A 14 -1.59 7.80 -20.79
N HIS A 15 -1.48 9.11 -20.57
CA HIS A 15 -2.18 9.78 -19.47
C HIS A 15 -3.64 9.94 -19.90
N ASN A 16 -4.55 9.17 -19.27
CA ASN A 16 -5.98 9.45 -19.38
C ASN A 16 -6.27 10.73 -18.60
N GLU A 17 -6.26 11.87 -19.29
CA GLU A 17 -6.65 13.15 -18.70
C GLU A 17 -8.17 13.17 -18.50
N VAL A 18 -8.59 13.15 -17.24
CA VAL A 18 -10.00 13.35 -16.87
C VAL A 18 -10.20 14.85 -16.67
N VAL A 19 -10.88 15.50 -17.61
CA VAL A 19 -11.23 16.93 -17.50
C VAL A 19 -12.23 17.09 -16.36
N LEU A 20 -11.82 17.78 -15.30
CA LEU A 20 -12.69 18.13 -14.19
C LEU A 20 -13.61 19.28 -14.64
N SER A 21 -14.92 19.04 -14.74
CA SER A 21 -15.89 20.12 -14.90
C SER A 21 -16.02 20.86 -13.57
N GLU A 22 -15.57 22.12 -13.50
CA GLU A 22 -15.78 22.95 -12.30
C GLU A 22 -17.27 23.28 -12.15
N SER A 23 -17.94 22.62 -11.20
CA SER A 23 -19.24 23.06 -10.69
C SER A 23 -18.98 23.93 -9.44
N PRO A 24 -19.52 25.15 -9.33
CA PRO A 24 -19.35 25.96 -8.12
C PRO A 24 -19.98 25.26 -6.92
N LEU A 25 -19.18 24.89 -5.91
CA LEU A 25 -19.66 24.37 -4.64
C LEU A 25 -19.94 25.54 -3.69
N ASP A 26 -21.21 25.84 -3.49
CA ASP A 26 -21.67 26.80 -2.48
C ASP A 26 -21.60 26.13 -1.09
N LEU A 27 -20.56 26.45 -0.32
CA LEU A 27 -20.31 25.85 0.99
C LEU A 27 -21.13 26.57 2.07
N THR A 28 -22.33 26.06 2.37
CA THR A 28 -23.03 26.43 3.61
C THR A 28 -22.58 25.53 4.78
N PRO A 29 -22.37 26.07 5.99
CA PRO A 29 -21.72 25.36 7.11
C PRO A 29 -22.57 24.26 7.78
N ASN A 30 -23.80 24.01 7.31
CA ASN A 30 -24.73 23.08 7.96
C ASN A 30 -24.54 21.59 7.59
N THR A 31 -23.64 21.27 6.65
CA THR A 31 -23.51 19.93 6.07
C THR A 31 -22.52 19.02 6.83
N ALA A 32 -21.62 19.58 7.65
CA ALA A 32 -20.56 18.82 8.32
C ALA A 32 -21.08 17.88 9.43
N ALA A 33 -22.06 18.31 10.23
CA ALA A 33 -22.58 17.52 11.35
C ALA A 33 -23.47 16.35 10.92
N ALA A 34 -24.30 16.55 9.89
CA ALA A 34 -25.11 15.49 9.29
C ALA A 34 -24.23 14.44 8.59
N SER A 35 -23.16 14.89 7.91
CA SER A 35 -22.18 14.00 7.26
C SER A 35 -21.42 13.15 8.28
N LYS A 36 -21.03 13.73 9.42
CA LYS A 36 -20.33 13.00 10.49
C LYS A 36 -21.19 11.88 11.09
N THR A 37 -22.47 12.17 11.35
CA THR A 37 -23.44 11.19 11.88
C THR A 37 -23.72 10.06 10.88
N ALA A 38 -23.82 10.37 9.58
CA ALA A 38 -24.00 9.37 8.54
C ALA A 38 -22.79 8.44 8.43
N ILE A 39 -21.58 8.99 8.45
CA ILE A 39 -20.33 8.23 8.44
C ILE A 39 -20.23 7.33 9.67
N GLU A 40 -20.57 7.82 10.85
CA GLU A 40 -20.60 7.03 12.09
C GLU A 40 -21.57 5.85 12.00
N SER A 41 -22.77 6.03 11.43
CA SER A 41 -23.73 4.93 11.25
C SER A 41 -23.26 3.88 10.22
N ILE A 42 -22.57 4.32 9.16
CA ILE A 42 -21.99 3.43 8.14
C ILE A 42 -20.86 2.60 8.77
N ILE A 43 -20.01 3.26 9.55
CA ILE A 43 -18.93 2.62 10.31
C ILE A 43 -19.52 1.59 11.29
N GLU A 44 -20.55 1.95 12.06
CA GLU A 44 -21.20 1.05 13.01
C GLU A 44 -21.82 -0.15 12.29
N GLY A 45 -22.52 0.09 11.18
CA GLY A 45 -23.05 -0.97 10.32
C GLY A 45 -21.97 -1.84 9.67
N LEU A 46 -20.76 -1.33 9.44
CA LEU A 46 -19.61 -2.13 9.00
C LEU A 46 -19.01 -2.96 10.14
N LYS A 47 -18.98 -2.45 11.38
CA LYS A 47 -18.56 -3.20 12.57
C LYS A 47 -19.51 -4.35 12.89
N SER A 48 -20.83 -4.12 12.82
CA SER A 48 -21.86 -5.14 13.11
C SER A 48 -21.91 -6.25 12.05
N ARG A 49 -21.52 -5.94 10.80
CA ARG A 49 -21.38 -6.91 9.71
C ARG A 49 -20.06 -7.69 9.88
N HIS A 50 -20.02 -8.61 10.83
CA HIS A 50 -18.89 -9.52 10.94
C HIS A 50 -18.76 -10.41 9.68
N ASN A 51 -17.71 -10.13 8.91
CA ASN A 51 -16.77 -11.06 8.28
C ASN A 51 -17.25 -11.99 7.14
N LYS A 52 -17.81 -11.42 6.07
CA LYS A 52 -17.66 -12.02 4.72
C LYS A 52 -16.52 -11.41 3.90
N ASN A 53 -16.04 -10.23 4.28
CA ASN A 53 -15.06 -9.43 3.52
C ASN A 53 -13.65 -9.38 4.16
N GLY A 54 -13.41 -10.05 5.29
CA GLY A 54 -12.10 -10.04 5.97
C GLY A 54 -11.78 -8.77 6.76
N ALA A 55 -12.76 -7.89 7.01
CA ALA A 55 -12.57 -6.68 7.82
C ALA A 55 -12.17 -7.07 9.26
N ARG A 56 -10.99 -6.63 9.70
CA ARG A 56 -10.52 -6.82 11.08
C ARG A 56 -11.15 -5.76 11.97
N ASN A 57 -11.79 -6.18 13.06
CA ASN A 57 -12.29 -5.27 14.09
C ASN A 57 -11.11 -4.74 14.93
N ARG A 58 -10.36 -3.79 14.35
CA ARG A 58 -9.38 -2.98 15.08
C ARG A 58 -10.12 -1.76 15.64
N ASN A 59 -9.65 -1.22 16.76
CA ASN A 59 -10.06 0.13 17.16
C ASN A 59 -9.86 1.03 15.95
N ILE A 60 -10.90 1.78 15.59
CA ILE A 60 -10.90 2.56 14.35
C ILE A 60 -9.93 3.73 14.56
N THR A 61 -8.71 3.56 14.10
CA THR A 61 -7.74 4.63 13.92
C THR A 61 -7.76 5.04 12.47
N GLU A 62 -7.68 6.35 12.21
CA GLU A 62 -7.60 6.87 10.85
C GLU A 62 -6.39 6.31 10.10
N ALA A 63 -6.47 6.25 8.78
CA ALA A 63 -5.36 5.84 7.93
C ALA A 63 -4.60 7.09 7.45
N LEU A 64 -3.28 7.11 7.62
CA LEU A 64 -2.45 8.24 7.22
C LEU A 64 -1.99 8.10 5.76
N PHE A 65 -2.37 9.05 4.92
CA PHE A 65 -1.95 9.13 3.53
C PHE A 65 -0.77 10.09 3.37
N ILE A 66 0.30 9.59 2.76
CA ILE A 66 1.53 10.35 2.53
C ILE A 66 1.79 10.40 1.03
N LYS A 67 1.84 11.62 0.49
CA LYS A 67 1.98 11.88 -0.95
C LYS A 67 3.42 12.20 -1.38
N SER A 68 4.38 12.00 -0.48
CA SER A 68 5.79 12.32 -0.70
C SER A 68 6.69 11.11 -0.46
N THR A 69 7.82 11.09 -1.15
CA THR A 69 8.88 10.10 -0.95
C THR A 69 9.53 10.25 0.42
N PHE A 70 9.74 9.12 1.10
CA PHE A 70 10.56 9.07 2.31
C PHE A 70 12.04 8.98 1.95
N ARG A 71 12.87 9.87 2.52
CA ARG A 71 14.32 9.96 2.30
C ARG A 71 15.10 9.42 3.49
N SER A 72 16.39 9.19 3.28
CA SER A 72 17.30 8.71 4.32
C SER A 72 17.26 9.62 5.56
N GLY A 73 17.09 9.03 6.74
CA GLY A 73 17.00 9.73 8.01
C GLY A 73 15.60 10.20 8.39
N GLU A 74 14.60 10.06 7.50
CA GLU A 74 13.21 10.38 7.84
C GLU A 74 12.56 9.21 8.59
N THR A 75 11.88 9.52 9.69
CA THR A 75 11.14 8.56 10.51
C THR A 75 9.68 8.99 10.64
N LEU A 76 8.75 8.04 10.50
CA LEU A 76 7.33 8.21 10.78
C LEU A 76 6.87 7.16 11.79
N GLU A 77 6.11 7.60 12.80
CA GLU A 77 5.34 6.70 13.66
C GLU A 77 3.84 7.05 13.60
N HIS A 78 2.98 6.04 13.50
CA HIS A 78 1.53 6.23 13.39
C HIS A 78 0.75 5.09 14.07
N SER A 79 -0.33 5.43 14.77
CA SER A 79 -1.16 4.46 15.53
C SER A 79 -2.22 3.75 14.70
N GLY A 80 -2.33 4.07 13.41
CA GLY A 80 -3.25 3.45 12.46
C GLY A 80 -2.52 2.83 11.27
N ASP A 81 -3.25 2.71 10.16
CA ASP A 81 -2.67 2.29 8.88
C ASP A 81 -1.86 3.42 8.25
N VAL A 82 -0.81 3.08 7.50
CA VAL A 82 0.00 4.06 6.74
C VAL A 82 -0.02 3.69 5.26
N ILE A 83 -0.39 4.66 4.43
CA ILE A 83 -0.39 4.54 2.97
C ILE A 83 0.57 5.59 2.40
N VAL A 84 1.62 5.13 1.73
CA VAL A 84 2.58 5.98 1.03
C VAL A 84 2.31 5.89 -0.47
N LEU A 85 2.02 7.02 -1.10
CA LEU A 85 1.79 7.17 -2.53
C LEU A 85 3.07 7.51 -3.30
N ALA A 86 4.20 6.99 -2.82
CA ALA A 86 5.54 7.27 -3.31
C ALA A 86 6.52 6.19 -2.82
N ASP A 87 7.80 6.37 -3.13
CA ASP A 87 8.89 5.50 -2.68
C ASP A 87 9.26 5.70 -1.21
N VAL A 88 9.82 4.66 -0.62
CA VAL A 88 10.47 4.69 0.70
C VAL A 88 11.93 4.30 0.52
N ASN A 89 12.83 5.28 0.55
CA ASN A 89 14.24 5.06 0.22
C ASN A 89 15.05 4.45 1.37
N PRO A 90 16.27 3.93 1.09
CA PRO A 90 17.15 3.43 2.14
C PRO A 90 17.39 4.49 3.22
N GLY A 91 17.49 4.04 4.47
CA GLY A 91 17.67 4.92 5.63
C GLY A 91 16.40 5.61 6.12
N ALA A 92 15.27 5.49 5.42
CA ALA A 92 13.97 5.89 5.94
C ALA A 92 13.37 4.80 6.83
N GLU A 93 12.57 5.21 7.82
CA GLU A 93 11.91 4.32 8.77
C GLU A 93 10.42 4.65 8.93
N ILE A 94 9.55 3.65 8.80
CA ILE A 94 8.11 3.82 9.04
C ILE A 94 7.62 2.78 10.04
N ARG A 95 6.96 3.24 11.10
CA ARG A 95 6.33 2.40 12.12
C ARG A 95 4.84 2.66 12.17
N ALA A 96 4.05 1.61 11.99
CA ALA A 96 2.60 1.67 12.03
C ALA A 96 2.07 0.60 12.98
N ASP A 97 1.13 0.95 13.85
CA ASP A 97 0.38 -0.03 14.61
C ASP A 97 -0.56 -0.85 13.70
N GLY A 98 -0.87 -0.32 12.52
CA GLY A 98 -1.65 -0.99 11.49
C GLY A 98 -0.83 -1.61 10.36
N ASP A 99 -1.47 -1.69 9.20
CA ASP A 99 -0.89 -2.12 7.93
C ASP A 99 -0.07 -1.00 7.30
N ILE A 100 0.90 -1.38 6.48
CA ILE A 100 1.71 -0.45 5.70
C ILE A 100 1.55 -0.77 4.22
N ILE A 101 1.10 0.20 3.43
CA ILE A 101 0.93 0.08 1.98
C ILE A 101 1.80 1.13 1.31
N VAL A 102 2.72 0.70 0.47
CA VAL A 102 3.62 1.57 -0.30
C VAL A 102 3.27 1.42 -1.78
N PHE A 103 2.58 2.40 -2.35
CA PHE A 103 2.37 2.50 -3.80
C PHE A 103 3.63 3.02 -4.50
N GLY A 104 4.74 2.28 -4.34
CA GLY A 104 6.07 2.59 -4.83
C GLY A 104 7.07 1.49 -4.49
N SER A 105 8.37 1.80 -4.59
CA SER A 105 9.46 0.91 -4.19
C SER A 105 9.81 1.11 -2.71
N LEU A 106 9.71 0.03 -1.93
CA LEU A 106 10.04 0.00 -0.51
C LEU A 106 11.48 -0.53 -0.30
N LYS A 107 12.43 0.38 -0.12
CA LYS A 107 13.87 0.12 0.09
C LYS A 107 14.31 0.38 1.55
N GLY A 108 13.60 1.26 2.26
CA GLY A 108 13.82 1.57 3.68
C GLY A 108 13.34 0.47 4.63
N TRP A 109 13.38 0.75 5.94
CA TRP A 109 12.86 -0.16 6.97
C TRP A 109 11.43 0.20 7.35
N VAL A 110 10.59 -0.82 7.54
CA VAL A 110 9.21 -0.62 7.98
C VAL A 110 8.83 -1.62 9.06
N HIS A 111 7.93 -1.22 9.95
CA HIS A 111 7.37 -2.06 10.99
C HIS A 111 5.85 -1.89 11.06
N ALA A 112 5.13 -2.86 10.50
CA ALA A 112 3.67 -2.95 10.58
C ALA A 112 3.24 -3.72 11.83
N GLY A 113 2.08 -3.42 12.39
CA GLY A 113 1.62 -4.06 13.62
C GLY A 113 2.50 -3.73 14.84
N ALA A 114 3.06 -2.53 14.91
CA ALA A 114 4.03 -2.11 15.91
C ALA A 114 3.56 -2.23 17.37
N SER A 115 2.25 -2.20 17.60
CA SER A 115 1.57 -2.46 18.87
C SER A 115 1.42 -3.96 19.21
N GLY A 116 1.99 -4.85 18.39
CA GLY A 116 1.98 -6.31 18.60
C GLY A 116 1.03 -7.09 17.71
N ASP A 117 0.36 -6.45 16.74
CA ASP A 117 -0.53 -7.15 15.80
C ASP A 117 0.25 -7.89 14.71
N ASN A 118 0.44 -9.19 14.91
CA ASN A 118 1.11 -10.07 13.95
C ASN A 118 0.25 -10.39 12.70
N LYS A 119 -1.01 -9.94 12.65
CA LYS A 119 -1.92 -10.12 11.50
C LYS A 119 -1.84 -8.98 10.50
N CYS A 120 -1.05 -7.94 10.78
CA CYS A 120 -0.80 -6.86 9.83
C CYS A 120 -0.06 -7.36 8.59
N VAL A 121 -0.13 -6.56 7.53
CA VAL A 121 0.53 -6.84 6.26
C VAL A 121 1.32 -5.63 5.80
N ILE A 122 2.35 -5.91 5.00
CA ILE A 122 3.07 -4.90 4.24
C ILE A 122 2.85 -5.18 2.76
N ILE A 123 2.39 -4.18 2.01
CA ILE A 123 2.20 -4.29 0.55
C ILE A 123 3.06 -3.22 -0.11
N ALA A 124 3.79 -3.58 -1.16
CA ALA A 124 4.53 -2.62 -1.97
C ALA A 124 4.45 -2.97 -3.47
N LEU A 125 4.55 -1.97 -4.36
CA LEU A 125 4.68 -2.24 -5.80
C LEU A 125 6.01 -2.94 -6.12
N ASP A 126 7.05 -2.59 -5.36
CA ASP A 126 8.32 -3.29 -5.32
C ASP A 126 8.82 -3.36 -3.88
N LEU A 127 9.35 -4.52 -3.47
CA LEU A 127 9.79 -4.79 -2.09
C LEU A 127 11.24 -5.29 -2.05
N PRO A 128 12.23 -4.44 -2.38
CA PRO A 128 13.66 -4.76 -2.30
C PRO A 128 14.25 -4.54 -0.90
N SER A 129 13.46 -4.05 0.06
CA SER A 129 13.93 -3.75 1.41
C SER A 129 14.71 -4.93 2.03
N PRO A 130 15.92 -4.69 2.55
CA PRO A 130 16.74 -5.74 3.15
C PRO A 130 16.17 -6.25 4.48
N ARG A 131 15.39 -5.41 5.19
CA ARG A 131 14.78 -5.72 6.48
C ARG A 131 13.45 -5.00 6.66
N PHE A 132 12.46 -5.70 7.21
CA PHE A 132 11.15 -5.16 7.60
C PHE A 132 10.56 -6.01 8.72
N GLN A 133 9.56 -5.51 9.44
CA GLN A 133 9.01 -6.18 10.62
C GLN A 133 7.48 -6.20 10.58
N ILE A 134 6.90 -7.30 11.07
CA ILE A 134 5.45 -7.41 11.27
C ILE A 134 5.19 -7.94 12.68
N GLY A 135 4.62 -7.10 13.54
CA GLY A 135 4.49 -7.34 14.96
C GLY A 135 5.84 -7.76 15.56
N LYS A 136 5.91 -8.96 16.13
CA LYS A 136 7.16 -9.47 16.72
C LYS A 136 8.12 -10.15 15.74
N TYR A 137 7.74 -10.31 14.48
CA TYR A 137 8.50 -11.08 13.50
C TYR A 137 9.35 -10.16 12.63
N LEU A 138 10.67 -10.35 12.64
CA LEU A 138 11.61 -9.65 11.78
C LEU A 138 11.79 -10.42 10.47
N GLY A 139 11.52 -9.76 9.36
CA GLY A 139 11.77 -10.24 8.00
C GLY A 139 13.12 -9.71 7.53
N VAL A 140 13.97 -10.63 7.06
CA VAL A 140 15.26 -10.29 6.44
C VAL A 140 15.24 -10.89 5.04
N ALA A 141 15.51 -10.07 4.03
CA ALA A 141 15.65 -10.58 2.67
C ALA A 141 16.87 -11.52 2.62
N PRO A 142 16.77 -12.71 2.01
CA PRO A 142 17.91 -13.61 1.90
C PRO A 142 19.02 -12.94 1.08
N MET A 143 20.18 -12.70 1.71
CA MET A 143 21.33 -11.99 1.12
C MET A 143 21.85 -12.63 -0.18
N SER A 144 21.57 -13.92 -0.40
CA SER A 144 22.02 -14.68 -1.56
C SER A 144 20.97 -15.73 -1.94
N ALA A 145 19.80 -15.32 -2.46
CA ALA A 145 19.05 -16.25 -3.29
C ALA A 145 19.78 -16.33 -4.63
N PRO A 146 20.28 -17.51 -5.05
CA PRO A 146 20.83 -17.64 -6.40
C PRO A 146 19.74 -17.18 -7.38
N GLN A 147 20.11 -16.28 -8.28
CA GLN A 147 19.34 -15.86 -9.45
C GLN A 147 19.08 -17.08 -10.35
N LYS A 148 18.33 -18.08 -9.88
CA LYS A 148 17.83 -19.17 -10.70
C LYS A 148 16.62 -18.61 -11.45
N SER A 149 16.93 -18.07 -12.62
CA SER A 149 16.09 -18.05 -13.82
C SER A 149 14.66 -18.57 -13.63
N LYS A 150 13.78 -17.65 -13.25
CA LYS A 150 12.36 -17.63 -13.59
C LYS A 150 11.94 -16.22 -13.22
N GLN A 151 11.57 -15.42 -14.22
CA GLN A 151 11.00 -14.07 -14.10
C GLN A 151 10.78 -13.69 -12.63
N SER A 152 11.67 -12.84 -12.08
CA SER A 152 11.26 -11.96 -10.98
C SER A 152 9.88 -11.46 -11.39
N THR A 153 8.82 -11.92 -10.72
CA THR A 153 7.47 -11.53 -11.09
C THR A 153 7.39 -10.05 -10.84
N ILE A 154 7.59 -9.28 -11.91
CA ILE A 154 7.44 -7.83 -11.96
C ILE A 154 6.00 -7.57 -11.54
N GLY A 155 5.83 -6.88 -10.41
CA GLY A 155 4.52 -6.61 -9.87
C GLY A 155 4.51 -6.50 -8.35
N PRO A 156 3.39 -6.03 -7.81
CA PRO A 156 3.25 -5.77 -6.38
C PRO A 156 3.47 -7.03 -5.57
N LYS A 157 3.99 -6.86 -4.36
CA LYS A 157 4.29 -7.91 -3.40
C LYS A 157 3.57 -7.64 -2.09
N ILE A 158 3.21 -8.72 -1.40
CA ILE A 158 2.65 -8.70 -0.05
C ILE A 158 3.53 -9.53 0.87
N ALA A 159 3.89 -8.95 2.02
CA ALA A 159 4.53 -9.62 3.13
C ALA A 159 3.52 -9.83 4.26
N TYR A 160 3.47 -11.05 4.79
CA TYR A 160 2.55 -11.43 5.86
C TYR A 160 3.14 -12.55 6.72
N VAL A 161 2.69 -12.65 7.96
CA VAL A 161 3.13 -13.71 8.89
C VAL A 161 2.38 -15.01 8.63
N ARG A 162 3.11 -16.12 8.47
CA ARG A 162 2.57 -17.49 8.44
C ARG A 162 3.57 -18.42 9.12
N SER A 163 3.08 -19.36 9.93
CA SER A 163 3.92 -20.36 10.61
C SER A 163 5.08 -19.76 11.42
N ARG A 164 4.85 -18.61 12.07
CA ARG A 164 5.87 -17.87 12.86
C ARG A 164 7.04 -17.30 12.04
N SER A 165 6.91 -17.20 10.73
CA SER A 165 7.86 -16.53 9.83
C SER A 165 7.13 -15.56 8.91
N ILE A 166 7.85 -14.59 8.34
CA ILE A 166 7.26 -13.73 7.30
C ILE A 166 7.46 -14.37 5.93
N HIS A 167 6.38 -14.43 5.15
CA HIS A 167 6.37 -14.86 3.77
C HIS A 167 6.13 -13.65 2.86
N VAL A 168 6.87 -13.58 1.75
CA VAL A 168 6.67 -12.60 0.69
C VAL A 168 6.13 -13.32 -0.55
N ALA A 169 5.02 -12.84 -1.09
CA ALA A 169 4.40 -13.40 -2.29
C ALA A 169 3.98 -12.28 -3.26
N PRO A 170 3.81 -12.56 -4.56
CA PRO A 170 3.14 -11.64 -5.47
C PRO A 170 1.74 -11.27 -4.95
N PHE A 171 1.43 -9.99 -4.93
CA PHE A 171 0.11 -9.49 -4.59
C PHE A 171 -0.76 -9.49 -5.85
N ALA A 172 -1.73 -10.40 -5.90
CA ALA A 172 -2.77 -10.38 -6.92
C ALA A 172 -4.09 -10.02 -6.24
N GLY A 173 -4.48 -8.74 -6.31
CA GLY A 173 -5.80 -8.31 -5.86
C GLY A 173 -6.91 -9.09 -6.58
N ARG A 174 -8.10 -9.18 -5.99
CA ARG A 174 -9.27 -9.83 -6.64
C ARG A 174 -9.54 -9.27 -8.05
N PHE A 175 -9.27 -7.98 -8.25
CA PHE A 175 -9.43 -7.28 -9.53
C PHE A 175 -8.18 -7.31 -10.43
N ALA A 176 -7.06 -7.88 -10.01
CA ALA A 176 -5.84 -7.96 -10.84
C ALA A 176 -6.02 -8.82 -12.10
N ARG A 177 -7.09 -9.63 -12.17
CA ARG A 177 -7.50 -10.40 -13.35
C ARG A 177 -8.59 -9.72 -14.18
N TYR A 178 -9.06 -8.55 -13.74
CA TYR A 178 -10.17 -7.85 -14.37
C TYR A 178 -9.68 -7.10 -15.60
N LYS A 179 -9.92 -7.67 -16.79
CA LYS A 179 -9.46 -7.10 -18.08
C LYS A 179 -10.53 -6.25 -18.77
N LYS A 180 -11.76 -6.20 -18.27
CA LYS A 180 -12.91 -5.45 -18.85
C LYS A 180 -13.95 -5.11 -17.78
N GLY A 181 -14.51 -3.90 -17.84
CA GLY A 181 -15.68 -3.45 -17.07
C GLY A 181 -15.39 -2.28 -16.12
N VAL A 182 -16.44 -1.68 -15.55
CA VAL A 182 -16.34 -0.67 -14.49
C VAL A 182 -16.24 -1.42 -13.14
N PRO A 183 -15.26 -1.12 -12.27
CA PRO A 183 -15.22 -1.67 -10.92
C PRO A 183 -16.40 -1.10 -10.13
N TYR A 184 -17.28 -1.99 -9.65
CA TYR A 184 -18.57 -1.70 -8.99
C TYR A 184 -19.69 -1.17 -9.90
N ASP A 185 -20.77 -1.94 -9.94
CA ASP A 185 -22.15 -1.46 -10.10
C ASP A 185 -22.97 -2.20 -9.03
N GLY A 186 -23.23 -1.55 -7.90
CA GLY A 186 -24.08 -2.05 -6.80
C GLY A 186 -23.64 -3.33 -6.08
#